data_AF-A0A351RVS8-F1
#
_entry.id   AF-A0A351RVS8-F1
#
_cell.length_a   1.000
_cell.length_b   1.000
_cell.length_c   1.000
_cell.angle_alpha   90.00
_cell.angle_beta   90.00
_cell.angle_gamma   90.00
#
_symmetry.space_group_name_H-M   'P 1'
#
loop_
_entity.id
_entity.type
_entity.pdbx_description
1 polymer ?
#
loop_
_entity_poly.entity_id
_entity_poly.type
_entity_poly.pdbx_seq_one_letter_code
_entity_poly.pdbx_strand_id
1 'polypeptide(L)'
;MKNWKSYEALEECIRRDAVEVANLLHQSKTLIQKWKEAPATDEDYTQSGTRNPLDRIEKIITAIEKIDPKRAYIPILWLCARFGFLPPVKMPAGLESQQDILKALLKWNEEFGETCAEISRTLKDGKITEREYKVCYREAMEDIQALMELLEKMKERVNK
;
A
#
# COMPACT_ATOMS: atom_id res chain seq x y z
N MET A 1 -9.10 8.85 0.00
CA MET A 1 -9.36 7.57 -0.69
C MET A 1 -10.67 6.99 -0.19
N LYS A 2 -11.50 6.40 -1.06
CA LYS A 2 -12.75 5.76 -0.64
C LYS A 2 -12.38 4.51 0.18
N ASN A 3 -12.94 4.36 1.38
CA ASN A 3 -12.67 3.22 2.25
C ASN A 3 -13.51 2.01 1.81
N TRP A 4 -12.98 1.19 0.91
CA TRP A 4 -13.69 0.03 0.36
C TRP A 4 -13.59 -1.16 1.29
N LYS A 5 -14.68 -1.91 1.43
CA LYS A 5 -14.61 -3.30 1.89
C LYS A 5 -14.06 -4.18 0.77
N SER A 6 -13.47 -5.33 1.11
CA SER A 6 -12.82 -6.23 0.15
C SER A 6 -13.74 -6.70 -0.98
N TYR A 7 -14.99 -7.06 -0.67
CA TYR A 7 -15.98 -7.47 -1.67
C TYR A 7 -16.42 -6.30 -2.57
N GLU A 8 -16.48 -5.07 -2.06
CA GLU A 8 -16.78 -3.87 -2.85
C GLU A 8 -15.65 -3.57 -3.84
N ALA A 9 -14.40 -3.78 -3.41
CA ALA A 9 -13.24 -3.65 -4.27
C ALA A 9 -13.24 -4.65 -5.42
N LEU A 10 -13.63 -5.90 -5.12
CA LEU A 10 -13.75 -6.95 -6.12
C LEU A 10 -14.98 -6.75 -7.03
N GLU A 11 -16.09 -6.23 -6.50
CA GLU A 11 -17.22 -5.80 -7.33
C GLU A 11 -16.80 -4.74 -8.33
N GLU A 12 -16.14 -3.67 -7.88
CA GLU A 12 -15.72 -2.59 -8.79
C GLU A 12 -14.61 -3.05 -9.77
N CYS A 13 -13.75 -3.98 -9.36
CA CYS A 13 -12.70 -4.52 -10.23
C CYS A 13 -13.23 -5.47 -11.31
N ILE A 14 -14.17 -6.36 -10.96
CA ILE A 14 -14.66 -7.43 -11.85
C ILE A 14 -15.94 -7.03 -12.57
N ARG A 15 -16.85 -6.31 -11.89
CA ARG A 15 -18.15 -5.85 -12.37
C ARG A 15 -18.91 -6.92 -13.16
N ARG A 16 -19.17 -6.65 -14.45
CA ARG A 16 -19.93 -7.50 -15.36
C ARG A 16 -19.11 -8.64 -15.99
N ASP A 17 -17.80 -8.62 -15.82
CA ASP A 17 -16.86 -9.50 -16.53
C ASP A 17 -16.59 -10.82 -15.77
N ALA A 18 -17.42 -11.15 -14.79
CA ALA A 18 -17.24 -12.32 -13.93
C ALA A 18 -17.14 -13.66 -14.70
N VAL A 19 -17.79 -13.79 -15.85
CA VAL A 19 -17.67 -15.00 -16.71
C VAL A 19 -16.28 -15.11 -17.31
N GLU A 20 -15.77 -14.01 -17.84
CA GLU A 20 -14.45 -13.95 -18.46
C GLU A 20 -13.34 -14.15 -17.42
N VAL A 21 -13.47 -13.48 -16.28
CA VAL A 21 -12.55 -13.65 -15.14
C VAL A 21 -12.55 -15.09 -14.63
N ALA A 22 -13.71 -15.74 -14.54
CA ALA A 22 -13.80 -17.15 -14.15
C ALA A 22 -13.00 -18.07 -15.10
N ASN A 23 -13.13 -17.84 -16.41
CA ASN A 23 -12.39 -18.59 -17.42
C ASN A 23 -10.88 -18.36 -17.33
N LEU A 24 -10.45 -17.10 -17.22
CA LEU A 24 -9.03 -16.73 -17.14
C LEU A 24 -8.35 -17.23 -15.86
N LEU A 25 -9.08 -17.32 -14.75
CA LEU A 25 -8.56 -17.81 -13.47
C LEU A 25 -8.77 -19.31 -13.26
N HIS A 26 -9.37 -20.01 -14.22
CA HIS A 26 -9.77 -21.42 -14.10
C HIS A 26 -10.59 -21.71 -12.83
N GLN A 27 -11.55 -20.83 -12.53
CA GLN A 27 -12.45 -20.93 -11.39
C GLN A 27 -13.91 -21.02 -11.85
N SER A 28 -14.81 -21.45 -10.96
CA SER A 28 -16.23 -21.44 -11.27
C SER A 28 -16.77 -20.00 -11.23
N LYS A 29 -17.71 -19.68 -12.14
CA LYS A 29 -18.43 -18.39 -12.14
C LYS A 29 -19.05 -18.12 -10.77
N THR A 30 -19.62 -19.14 -10.13
CA THR A 30 -20.24 -19.04 -8.81
C THR A 30 -19.24 -18.59 -7.75
N LEU A 31 -18.00 -19.10 -7.78
CA LEU A 31 -16.95 -18.66 -6.86
C LEU A 31 -16.57 -17.19 -7.09
N ILE A 32 -16.43 -16.77 -8.36
CA ILE A 32 -16.12 -15.37 -8.69
C ILE A 32 -17.25 -14.43 -8.26
N GLN A 33 -18.52 -14.82 -8.43
CA GLN A 33 -19.64 -14.02 -7.91
C GLN A 33 -19.59 -13.91 -6.39
N LYS A 34 -19.37 -15.04 -5.70
CA LYS A 34 -19.27 -15.07 -4.24
C LYS A 34 -18.15 -14.20 -3.69
N TRP A 35 -17.07 -13.96 -4.43
CA TRP A 35 -16.00 -13.05 -4.01
C TRP A 35 -16.41 -11.57 -3.94
N LYS A 36 -17.43 -11.18 -4.71
CA LYS A 36 -17.94 -9.82 -4.84
C LYS A 36 -19.10 -9.54 -3.88
N GLU A 37 -19.63 -10.58 -3.24
CA GLU A 37 -20.76 -10.50 -2.33
C GLU A 37 -20.30 -10.18 -0.90
N ALA A 38 -21.11 -9.43 -0.17
CA ALA A 38 -20.92 -9.30 1.27
C ALA A 38 -21.11 -10.69 1.92
N PRO A 39 -20.25 -11.09 2.87
CA PRO A 39 -20.45 -12.35 3.58
C PRO A 39 -21.77 -12.30 4.36
N ALA A 40 -22.51 -13.41 4.31
CA ALA A 40 -23.82 -13.48 4.96
C ALA A 40 -23.73 -13.47 6.50
N THR A 41 -22.61 -13.95 7.05
CA THR A 41 -22.30 -13.92 8.49
C THR A 41 -20.80 -13.70 8.75
N ASP A 42 -20.44 -13.24 9.95
CA ASP A 42 -19.04 -13.17 10.40
C ASP A 42 -18.39 -14.57 10.51
N GLU A 43 -19.20 -15.62 10.66
CA GLU A 43 -18.74 -17.01 10.65
C GLU A 43 -18.46 -17.51 9.22
N ASP A 44 -19.20 -17.06 8.21
CA ASP A 44 -18.93 -17.36 6.80
C ASP A 44 -17.58 -16.81 6.33
N TYR A 45 -17.14 -15.71 6.94
CA TYR A 45 -15.78 -15.23 6.77
C TYR A 45 -14.79 -16.35 7.11
N THR A 46 -15.03 -17.24 8.07
CA THR A 46 -14.07 -18.27 8.48
C THR A 46 -14.00 -19.49 7.56
N GLN A 47 -14.97 -19.69 6.65
CA GLN A 47 -14.98 -20.82 5.71
C GLN A 47 -13.93 -20.62 4.58
N SER A 48 -12.82 -21.36 4.69
CA SER A 48 -11.63 -21.24 3.82
C SER A 48 -11.93 -21.39 2.32
N GLY A 49 -12.92 -22.23 1.95
CA GLY A 49 -13.19 -22.59 0.56
C GLY A 49 -13.69 -21.46 -0.33
N THR A 50 -14.40 -20.46 0.23
CA THR A 50 -15.05 -19.40 -0.56
C THR A 50 -14.57 -17.99 -0.24
N ARG A 51 -13.61 -17.86 0.67
CA ARG A 51 -13.05 -16.55 1.05
C ARG A 51 -12.43 -15.86 -0.17
N ASN A 52 -12.69 -14.57 -0.35
CA ASN A 52 -12.15 -13.84 -1.49
C ASN A 52 -10.63 -13.61 -1.36
N PRO A 53 -9.92 -13.34 -2.48
CA PRO A 53 -8.46 -13.23 -2.46
C PRO A 53 -7.92 -12.09 -1.59
N LEU A 54 -8.62 -10.94 -1.52
CA LEU A 54 -8.18 -9.80 -0.72
C LEU A 54 -8.25 -10.12 0.78
N ASP A 55 -9.32 -10.76 1.24
CA ASP A 55 -9.46 -11.19 2.63
C ASP A 55 -8.37 -12.20 3.05
N ARG A 56 -7.93 -13.04 2.11
CA ARG A 56 -6.85 -14.01 2.38
C ARG A 56 -5.53 -13.29 2.61
N ILE A 57 -5.23 -12.30 1.77
CA ILE A 57 -4.03 -11.46 1.91
C ILE A 57 -4.11 -10.66 3.20
N GLU A 58 -5.24 -10.01 3.49
CA GLU A 58 -5.46 -9.27 4.75
C GLU A 58 -5.21 -10.17 5.96
N LYS A 59 -5.76 -11.39 5.99
CA LYS A 59 -5.50 -12.33 7.08
C LYS A 59 -4.04 -12.69 7.26
N ILE A 60 -3.31 -12.91 6.16
CA ILE A 60 -1.87 -13.17 6.21
C ILE A 60 -1.15 -11.95 6.80
N ILE A 61 -1.48 -10.75 6.32
CA ILE A 61 -0.89 -9.49 6.82
C ILE A 61 -1.17 -9.35 8.32
N THR A 62 -2.42 -9.48 8.78
CA THR A 62 -2.78 -9.36 10.20
C THR A 62 -2.13 -10.44 11.07
N ALA A 63 -2.00 -11.67 10.56
CA ALA A 63 -1.33 -12.74 11.30
C ALA A 63 0.17 -12.48 11.42
N ILE A 64 0.84 -12.10 10.33
CA ILE A 64 2.26 -11.76 10.34
C ILE A 64 2.52 -10.48 11.13
N GLU A 65 1.64 -9.49 11.13
CA GLU A 65 1.80 -8.28 11.93
C GLU A 65 1.94 -8.56 13.43
N LYS A 66 1.28 -9.61 13.93
CA LYS A 66 1.42 -10.07 15.33
C LYS A 66 2.74 -10.78 15.60
N ILE A 67 3.41 -11.30 14.57
CA ILE A 67 4.65 -12.08 14.68
C ILE A 67 5.87 -11.19 14.36
N ASP A 68 5.80 -10.46 13.26
CA ASP A 68 6.83 -9.59 12.72
C ASP A 68 6.21 -8.44 11.89
N PRO A 69 5.98 -7.27 12.51
CA PRO A 69 5.41 -6.09 11.86
C PRO A 69 6.19 -5.61 10.64
N LYS A 70 7.52 -5.83 10.59
CA LYS A 70 8.38 -5.36 9.49
C LYS A 70 8.13 -6.15 8.22
N ARG A 71 7.71 -7.42 8.33
CA ARG A 71 7.44 -8.30 7.18
C ARG A 71 5.98 -8.34 6.77
N ALA A 72 5.06 -7.90 7.63
CA ALA A 72 3.62 -8.02 7.41
C ALA A 72 3.16 -7.45 6.06
N TYR A 73 3.76 -6.34 5.63
CA TYR A 73 3.32 -5.59 4.45
C TYR A 73 3.99 -5.99 3.14
N ILE A 74 4.88 -6.99 3.15
CA ILE A 74 5.57 -7.48 1.93
C ILE A 74 4.60 -7.84 0.79
N PRO A 75 3.44 -8.49 1.00
CA PRO A 75 2.52 -8.80 -0.09
C PRO A 75 2.03 -7.56 -0.85
N ILE A 76 1.78 -6.45 -0.14
CA ILE A 76 1.36 -5.18 -0.75
C ILE A 76 2.53 -4.57 -1.54
N LEU A 77 3.73 -4.52 -0.94
CA LEU A 77 4.92 -3.99 -1.59
C LEU A 77 5.25 -4.75 -2.88
N TRP A 78 5.12 -6.08 -2.85
CA TRP A 78 5.33 -6.93 -4.02
C TRP A 78 4.32 -6.64 -5.13
N LEU A 79 3.02 -6.47 -4.81
CA LEU A 79 2.00 -6.11 -5.80
C LEU A 79 2.28 -4.73 -6.41
N CYS A 80 2.63 -3.73 -5.60
CA CYS A 80 2.98 -2.41 -6.10
C CYS A 80 4.16 -2.47 -7.07
N ALA A 81 5.25 -3.13 -6.68
CA ALA A 81 6.40 -3.31 -7.55
C ALA A 81 6.05 -4.06 -8.85
N ARG A 82 5.24 -5.13 -8.77
CA ARG A 82 4.86 -5.96 -9.92
C ARG A 82 4.06 -5.21 -10.98
N PHE A 83 3.24 -4.25 -10.57
CA PHE A 83 2.34 -3.48 -11.42
C PHE A 83 2.80 -2.03 -11.66
N GLY A 84 4.03 -1.68 -11.25
CA GLY A 84 4.62 -0.37 -11.52
C GLY A 84 4.06 0.78 -10.66
N PHE A 85 3.49 0.46 -9.49
CA PHE A 85 3.09 1.45 -8.51
C PHE A 85 4.24 1.74 -7.54
N LEU A 86 4.38 3.00 -7.15
CA LEU A 86 5.19 3.34 -5.98
C LEU A 86 4.61 2.65 -4.74
N PRO A 87 5.47 2.27 -3.76
CA PRO A 87 4.99 1.75 -2.48
C PRO A 87 3.95 2.66 -1.86
N PRO A 88 2.84 2.12 -1.32
CA PRO A 88 1.80 2.94 -0.74
C PRO A 88 2.33 3.57 0.55
N VAL A 89 2.07 4.87 0.70
CA VAL A 89 2.37 5.57 1.96
C VAL A 89 1.39 5.07 3.01
N LYS A 90 1.90 4.33 4.00
CA LYS A 90 1.08 3.84 5.11
C LYS A 90 0.62 5.02 5.95
N MET A 91 -0.69 5.18 6.09
CA MET A 91 -1.26 6.15 7.03
C MET A 91 -0.87 5.76 8.46
N PRO A 92 -0.31 6.66 9.29
CA PRO A 92 -0.05 6.37 10.69
C PRO A 92 -1.34 6.02 11.43
N ALA A 93 -1.29 5.00 12.28
CA ALA A 93 -2.40 4.70 13.18
C ALA A 93 -2.45 5.76 14.30
N GLY A 94 -3.65 6.22 14.68
CA GLY A 94 -3.83 7.13 15.82
C GLY A 94 -3.67 8.63 15.52
N LEU A 95 -4.02 9.09 14.31
CA LEU A 95 -4.11 10.53 14.02
C LEU A 95 -5.31 11.14 14.77
N GLU A 96 -5.06 11.95 15.79
CA GLU A 96 -6.12 12.48 16.67
C GLU A 96 -6.81 13.74 16.13
N SER A 97 -6.19 14.52 15.22
CA SER A 97 -6.83 15.73 14.65
C SER A 97 -6.44 16.02 13.19
N GLN A 98 -7.37 16.64 12.44
CA GLN A 98 -7.18 17.01 11.03
C GLN A 98 -6.08 18.06 10.81
N GLN A 99 -5.79 18.92 11.80
CA GLN A 99 -4.79 19.98 11.66
C GLN A 99 -3.36 19.43 11.69
N ASP A 100 -3.11 18.37 12.45
CA ASP A 100 -1.77 17.78 12.58
C ASP A 100 -1.42 16.98 11.31
N ILE A 101 -2.42 16.36 10.68
CA ILE A 101 -2.29 15.73 9.35
C ILE A 101 -1.90 16.77 8.30
N LEU A 102 -2.58 17.92 8.29
CA LEU A 102 -2.33 18.99 7.33
C LEU A 102 -0.93 19.59 7.49
N LYS A 103 -0.46 19.82 8.72
CA LYS A 103 0.90 20.36 8.96
C LYS A 103 2.00 19.38 8.54
N ALA A 104 1.83 18.10 8.84
CA ALA A 104 2.78 17.07 8.43
C ALA A 104 2.82 16.91 6.89
N LEU A 105 1.65 16.93 6.24
CA LEU A 105 1.55 16.86 4.77
C LEU A 105 2.17 18.08 4.08
N LEU A 106 2.00 19.28 4.65
CA LEU A 106 2.56 20.52 4.10
C LEU A 106 4.09 20.54 4.17
N LYS A 107 4.66 20.15 5.31
CA LYS A 107 6.12 20.06 5.48
C LYS A 107 6.74 19.00 4.56
N TRP A 108 6.06 17.86 4.41
CA TRP A 108 6.47 16.81 3.47
C TRP A 108 6.44 17.27 2.00
N ASN A 109 5.43 18.05 1.60
CA ASN A 109 5.36 18.61 0.24
C ASN A 109 6.51 19.58 -0.03
N GLU A 110 6.98 20.30 0.99
CA GLU A 110 8.13 21.20 0.90
C GLU A 110 9.42 20.40 0.70
N GLU A 111 9.69 19.41 1.55
CA GLU A 111 10.87 18.53 1.47
C GLU A 111 10.88 17.71 0.16
N PHE A 112 9.74 17.15 -0.25
CA PHE A 112 9.62 16.44 -1.52
C PHE A 112 9.80 17.39 -2.73
N GLY A 113 9.36 18.64 -2.61
CA GLY A 113 9.59 19.68 -3.61
C GLY A 113 11.06 20.00 -3.81
N GLU A 114 11.84 20.03 -2.72
CA GLU A 114 13.29 20.21 -2.76
C GLU A 114 13.99 19.03 -3.46
N THR A 115 13.63 17.79 -3.12
CA THR A 115 14.14 16.58 -3.79
C THR A 115 13.79 16.57 -5.28
N CYS A 116 12.55 16.94 -5.65
CA CYS A 116 12.15 17.07 -7.05
C CYS A 116 12.94 18.18 -7.78
N ALA A 117 13.24 19.30 -7.11
CA ALA A 117 14.03 20.38 -7.68
C ALA A 117 15.50 19.97 -7.88
N GLU A 118 16.06 19.14 -7.01
CA GLU A 118 17.39 18.55 -7.16
C GLU A 118 17.42 17.56 -8.33
N ILE A 119 16.45 16.65 -8.41
CA ILE A 119 16.29 15.71 -9.52
C ILE A 119 16.14 16.46 -10.85
N SER A 120 15.29 17.50 -10.90
CA SER A 120 15.11 18.34 -12.10
C SER A 120 16.40 19.06 -12.51
N ARG A 121 17.21 19.51 -11.55
CA ARG A 121 18.53 20.11 -11.83
C ARG A 121 19.51 19.08 -12.39
N THR A 122 19.52 17.86 -11.85
CA THR A 122 20.37 16.75 -12.30
C THR A 122 19.95 16.24 -13.69
N LEU A 123 18.68 16.34 -14.06
CA LEU A 123 18.12 15.87 -15.34
C LEU A 123 18.15 16.90 -16.48
N LYS A 124 18.81 18.05 -16.31
CA LYS A 124 18.74 19.19 -17.24
C LYS A 124 19.22 18.91 -18.68
N ASP A 125 20.06 17.89 -18.88
CA ASP A 125 20.58 17.49 -20.19
C ASP A 125 19.69 16.46 -20.91
N GLY A 126 18.57 16.05 -20.29
CA GLY A 126 17.59 15.13 -20.83
C GLY A 126 18.06 13.67 -20.89
N LYS A 127 19.18 13.32 -20.26
CA LYS A 127 19.71 11.95 -20.22
C LYS A 127 19.91 11.50 -18.79
N ILE A 128 19.38 10.34 -18.45
CA ILE A 128 19.63 9.69 -17.16
C ILE A 128 20.74 8.67 -17.36
N THR A 129 21.92 8.94 -16.83
CA THR A 129 22.95 7.91 -16.71
C THR A 129 22.60 6.95 -15.57
N GLU A 130 23.07 5.70 -15.65
CA GLU A 130 22.87 4.70 -14.59
C GLU A 130 23.43 5.17 -13.23
N ARG A 131 24.45 6.02 -13.27
CA ARG A 131 25.05 6.63 -12.08
C ARG A 131 24.12 7.67 -11.45
N GLU A 132 23.55 8.57 -12.25
CA GLU A 132 22.58 9.57 -11.77
C GLU A 132 21.31 8.90 -11.24
N TYR A 133 20.82 7.86 -11.93
CA TYR A 133 19.70 7.06 -11.44
C TYR A 133 20.00 6.46 -10.05
N LYS A 134 21.16 5.83 -9.86
CA LYS A 134 21.54 5.25 -8.56
C LYS A 134 21.69 6.31 -7.47
N VAL A 135 22.17 7.51 -7.80
CA VAL A 135 22.27 8.62 -6.85
C VAL A 135 20.89 9.12 -6.46
N CYS A 136 20.03 9.47 -7.41
CA CYS A 136 18.68 9.93 -7.13
C CYS A 136 17.81 8.86 -6.44
N TYR A 137 17.95 7.60 -6.83
CA TYR A 137 17.26 6.49 -6.18
C TYR A 137 17.72 6.30 -4.74
N ARG A 138 19.02 6.39 -4.49
CA ARG A 138 19.57 6.32 -3.13
C ARG A 138 19.10 7.50 -2.29
N GLU A 139 19.18 8.73 -2.80
CA GLU A 139 18.74 9.94 -2.09
C GLU A 139 17.25 9.88 -1.77
N ALA A 140 16.40 9.51 -2.74
CA ALA A 140 14.97 9.33 -2.49
C ALA A 140 14.67 8.22 -1.46
N MET A 141 15.43 7.13 -1.48
CA MET A 141 15.29 6.05 -0.50
C MET A 141 15.84 6.43 0.88
N GLU A 142 16.91 7.24 0.94
CA GLU A 142 17.47 7.83 2.15
C GLU A 142 16.49 8.83 2.77
N ASP A 143 15.81 9.65 1.97
CA ASP A 143 14.76 10.56 2.44
C ASP A 143 13.56 9.78 3.04
N ILE A 144 13.15 8.71 2.37
CA ILE A 144 12.10 7.79 2.88
C ILE A 144 12.57 7.09 4.16
N GLN A 145 13.83 6.68 4.26
CA GLN A 145 14.38 6.07 5.48
C GLN A 145 14.53 7.09 6.61
N ALA A 146 14.97 8.32 6.32
CA ALA A 146 15.08 9.41 7.28
C ALA A 146 13.71 9.81 7.83
N LEU A 147 12.68 9.83 6.99
CA LEU A 147 11.28 9.96 7.41
C LEU A 147 10.89 8.86 8.40
N MET A 148 11.26 7.61 8.12
CA MET A 148 10.95 6.49 9.02
C MET A 148 11.72 6.54 10.34
N GLU A 149 13.02 6.88 10.31
CA GLU A 149 13.84 6.99 11.52
C GLU A 149 13.46 8.19 12.40
N LEU A 150 13.05 9.30 11.79
CA LEU A 150 12.54 10.46 12.53
C LEU A 150 11.27 10.09 13.29
N LEU A 151 10.35 9.37 12.65
CA LEU A 151 9.14 8.84 13.28
C LEU A 151 9.48 7.86 14.43
N GLU A 152 10.52 7.04 14.28
CA GLU A 152 11.01 6.13 15.32
C GLU A 152 11.62 6.89 16.51
N LYS A 153 12.46 7.90 16.27
CA LYS A 153 13.09 8.71 17.33
C LYS A 153 12.10 9.60 18.07
N MET A 154 11.05 10.08 17.40
CA MET A 154 9.97 10.82 18.05
C MET A 154 9.20 9.95 19.04
N LYS A 155 9.05 8.66 18.76
CA LYS A 155 8.43 7.65 19.65
C LYS A 155 9.30 7.35 20.89
N GLU A 156 10.62 7.35 20.78
CA GLU A 156 11.52 7.09 21.92
C GLU A 156 11.50 8.22 22.97
N ARG A 157 11.27 9.47 22.54
CA ARG A 157 11.19 10.63 23.45
C ARG A 157 9.86 10.76 24.20
N VAL A 158 8.86 9.97 23.85
CA VAL A 158 7.60 9.85 24.60
C VAL A 158 7.76 8.95 25.84
N ASN A 159 8.86 8.17 25.92
CA ASN A 159 9.14 7.24 27.03
C ASN A 159 10.16 7.78 28.06
N LYS A 160 10.42 9.10 28.09
CA LYS A 160 11.09 9.82 29.19
C LYS A 160 10.19 10.95 29.66
#